data_AF-A0A124FMU4-F1
#
_entry.id   AF-A0A124FMU4-F1
#
_cell.length_a   1.000
_cell.length_b   1.000
_cell.length_c   1.000
_cell.angle_alpha   90.00
_cell.angle_beta   90.00
_cell.angle_gamma   90.00
#
_symmetry.space_group_name_H-M   'P 1'
#
loop_
_entity.id
_entity.type
_entity.pdbx_description
1 polymer ?
#
loop_
_entity_poly.entity_id
_entity_poly.type
_entity_poly.pdbx_seq_one_letter_code
_entity_poly.pdbx_strand_id
1 'polypeptide(L)'
;RVRLIGSSSVVDTISIHDRHAPLVWDAARLSIERACRSAGIMPKDVDFFEYHDATSLHAALSLEAAGFASQGQGWMLAKPEVIGLNGQIPVATFGGLKARGHPIGATGVYQAVEATLQLRGEAGPNQVSGARLGLIQNLGGMAATAVTHVLAV
;
A
#
# COMPACT_ATOMS: atom_id res chain seq x y z
N ARG A 1 -5.34 21.08 0.65
CA ARG A 1 -4.67 20.77 -0.64
C ARG A 1 -3.90 19.47 -0.43
N VAL A 2 -4.16 18.42 -1.20
CA VAL A 2 -3.41 17.17 -1.06
C VAL A 2 -1.99 17.36 -1.61
N ARG A 3 -0.98 16.90 -0.85
CA ARG A 3 0.45 16.99 -1.20
C ARG A 3 1.08 15.61 -1.10
N LEU A 4 1.98 15.30 -2.02
CA LEU A 4 2.92 14.20 -1.88
C LEU A 4 4.07 14.70 -0.99
N ILE A 5 4.21 14.11 0.20
CA ILE A 5 5.19 14.51 1.21
C ILE A 5 6.34 13.50 1.36
N GLY A 6 6.22 12.33 0.74
CA GLY A 6 7.28 11.34 0.64
C GLY A 6 7.13 10.49 -0.61
N SER A 7 8.24 10.05 -1.19
CA SER A 7 8.24 9.16 -2.35
C SER A 7 9.52 8.34 -2.42
N SER A 8 9.39 7.11 -2.89
CA SER A 8 10.52 6.24 -3.20
C SER A 8 10.19 5.32 -4.37
N SER A 9 11.22 5.00 -5.15
CA SER A 9 11.22 3.92 -6.14
C SER A 9 12.39 2.99 -5.83
N VAL A 10 12.13 1.69 -5.77
CA VAL A 10 13.12 0.65 -5.46
C VAL A 10 12.95 -0.50 -6.44
N VAL A 11 14.07 -1.08 -6.86
CA VAL A 11 14.12 -2.28 -7.68
C VAL A 11 14.86 -3.39 -6.94
N ASP A 12 14.53 -4.63 -7.26
CA ASP A 12 15.11 -5.86 -6.75
C ASP A 12 15.16 -6.90 -7.88
N THR A 13 15.73 -8.07 -7.59
CA THR A 13 15.77 -9.25 -8.45
C THR A 13 14.41 -9.55 -9.08
N ILE A 14 14.42 -9.66 -10.41
CA ILE A 14 13.24 -9.95 -11.22
C ILE A 14 12.78 -11.41 -11.06
N SER A 15 13.74 -12.33 -11.00
CA SER A 15 13.52 -13.77 -10.85
C SER A 15 13.32 -14.12 -9.38
N ILE A 16 12.18 -14.72 -9.06
CA ILE A 16 11.83 -15.12 -7.69
C ILE A 16 12.84 -16.13 -7.11
N HIS A 17 13.36 -17.03 -7.96
CA HIS A 17 14.30 -18.07 -7.54
C HIS A 17 15.70 -17.55 -7.22
N ASP A 18 16.06 -16.35 -7.68
CA ASP A 18 17.35 -15.72 -7.38
C ASP A 18 17.32 -14.96 -6.04
N ARG A 19 16.15 -14.82 -5.41
CA ARG A 19 16.02 -14.16 -4.11
C ARG A 19 16.52 -15.05 -3.00
N HIS A 20 17.21 -14.44 -2.04
CA HIS A 20 17.59 -15.11 -0.80
C HIS A 20 16.37 -15.67 -0.04
N ALA A 21 15.26 -14.94 -0.04
CA ALA A 21 14.00 -15.38 0.53
C ALA A 21 12.83 -15.01 -0.42
N PRO A 22 12.24 -15.98 -1.16
CA PRO A 22 11.23 -15.72 -2.19
C PRO A 22 9.99 -14.92 -1.75
N LEU A 23 9.61 -15.06 -0.47
CA LEU A 23 8.44 -14.40 0.12
C LEU A 23 8.77 -13.10 0.86
N VAL A 24 10.05 -12.70 0.92
CA VAL A 24 10.45 -11.41 1.47
C VAL A 24 10.58 -10.42 0.32
N TRP A 25 9.78 -9.36 0.35
CA TRP A 25 9.75 -8.35 -0.70
C TRP A 25 10.55 -7.12 -0.29
N ASP A 26 11.88 -7.21 -0.43
CA ASP A 26 12.79 -6.16 0.00
C ASP A 26 12.56 -4.84 -0.73
N ALA A 27 12.27 -4.85 -2.04
CA ALA A 27 11.92 -3.62 -2.76
C ALA A 27 10.69 -2.94 -2.14
N ALA A 28 9.63 -3.70 -1.82
CA ALA A 28 8.41 -3.18 -1.22
C ALA A 28 8.66 -2.59 0.18
N ARG A 29 9.41 -3.33 1.02
CA ARG A 29 9.78 -2.88 2.38
C ARG A 29 10.62 -1.61 2.33
N LEU A 30 11.66 -1.60 1.51
CA LEU A 30 12.57 -0.45 1.36
C LEU A 30 11.89 0.75 0.72
N SER A 31 10.94 0.56 -0.22
CA SER A 31 10.20 1.67 -0.81
C SER A 31 9.33 2.37 0.22
N ILE A 32 8.66 1.60 1.10
CA ILE A 32 7.88 2.14 2.22
C ILE A 32 8.80 2.85 3.22
N GLU A 33 9.87 2.19 3.66
CA GLU A 33 10.81 2.76 4.62
C GLU A 33 11.36 4.12 4.15
N ARG A 34 11.78 4.21 2.88
CA ARG A 34 12.33 5.45 2.29
C ARG A 34 11.25 6.53 2.12
N ALA A 35 10.06 6.17 1.66
CA ALA A 35 8.96 7.11 1.47
C ALA A 35 8.48 7.67 2.83
N CYS A 36 8.26 6.82 3.83
CA CYS A 36 7.88 7.24 5.18
C CYS A 36 8.97 8.06 5.86
N ARG A 37 10.25 7.66 5.74
CA ARG A 37 11.40 8.44 6.26
C ARG A 37 11.46 9.84 5.67
N SER A 38 11.29 9.98 4.34
CA SER A 38 11.30 11.30 3.69
C SER A 38 10.10 12.17 4.10
N ALA A 39 8.97 11.55 4.43
CA ALA A 39 7.80 12.21 4.99
C ALA A 39 7.89 12.49 6.51
N GLY A 40 8.90 11.96 7.21
CA GLY A 40 9.06 12.11 8.65
C GLY A 40 8.04 11.35 9.51
N ILE A 41 7.51 10.23 9.00
CA ILE A 41 6.49 9.40 9.67
C ILE A 41 6.92 7.93 9.76
N MET A 42 6.23 7.16 10.60
CA MET A 42 6.25 5.70 10.59
C MET A 42 5.11 5.16 9.71
N PRO A 43 5.23 3.95 9.12
CA PRO A 43 4.13 3.36 8.34
C PRO A 43 2.81 3.24 9.12
N LYS A 44 2.88 3.00 10.43
CA LYS A 44 1.72 2.90 11.33
C LYS A 44 1.00 4.22 11.60
N ASP A 45 1.56 5.36 11.18
CA ASP A 45 0.96 6.67 11.42
C ASP A 45 -0.06 7.05 10.32
N VAL A 46 -0.22 6.21 9.30
CA VAL A 46 -1.11 6.45 8.16
C VAL A 46 -2.54 6.04 8.48
N ASP A 47 -3.51 6.77 7.94
CA ASP A 47 -4.93 6.50 8.17
C ASP A 47 -5.48 5.42 7.23
N PHE A 48 -4.80 5.15 6.12
CA PHE A 48 -5.13 4.08 5.18
C PHE A 48 -3.92 3.69 4.31
N PHE A 49 -3.95 2.48 3.76
CA PHE A 49 -2.92 1.95 2.88
C PHE A 49 -3.50 1.32 1.59
N GLU A 50 -3.34 2.01 0.46
CA GLU A 50 -3.64 1.45 -0.86
C GLU A 50 -2.45 0.64 -1.38
N TYR A 51 -2.42 -0.65 -1.03
CA TYR A 51 -1.42 -1.61 -1.51
C TYR A 51 -1.69 -2.08 -2.96
N HIS A 52 -0.83 -2.95 -3.47
CA HIS A 52 -1.00 -3.59 -4.78
C HIS A 52 -1.45 -5.05 -4.63
N ASP A 53 -2.74 -5.34 -4.66
CA ASP A 53 -3.34 -6.68 -4.48
C ASP A 53 -3.72 -7.39 -5.78
N ALA A 54 -2.81 -7.48 -6.74
CA ALA A 54 -3.03 -8.26 -7.96
C ALA A 54 -3.43 -9.71 -7.64
N THR A 55 -2.93 -10.24 -6.52
CA THR A 55 -3.44 -11.45 -5.87
C THR A 55 -3.56 -11.25 -4.35
N SER A 56 -4.30 -12.13 -3.67
CA SER A 56 -4.37 -12.11 -2.19
C SER A 56 -3.01 -12.33 -1.52
N LEU A 57 -2.10 -13.05 -2.17
CA LEU A 57 -0.71 -13.17 -1.70
C LEU A 57 -0.01 -11.81 -1.71
N HIS A 58 -0.25 -10.96 -2.73
CA HIS A 58 0.31 -9.63 -2.76
C HIS A 58 -0.19 -8.76 -1.62
N ALA A 59 -1.48 -8.83 -1.28
CA ALA A 59 -2.03 -8.13 -0.13
C ALA A 59 -1.33 -8.54 1.17
N ALA A 60 -1.23 -9.84 1.44
CA ALA A 60 -0.60 -10.36 2.65
C ALA A 60 0.88 -9.94 2.77
N LEU A 61 1.66 -10.12 1.70
CA LEU A 61 3.09 -9.76 1.72
C LEU A 61 3.32 -8.25 1.73
N SER A 62 2.41 -7.44 1.18
CA SER A 62 2.48 -5.97 1.29
C SER A 62 2.26 -5.50 2.72
N LEU A 63 1.34 -6.14 3.47
CA LEU A 63 1.12 -5.85 4.89
C LEU A 63 2.36 -6.19 5.75
N GLU A 64 3.03 -7.30 5.44
CA GLU A 64 4.29 -7.68 6.08
C GLU A 64 5.42 -6.69 5.73
N ALA A 65 5.57 -6.35 4.45
CA ALA A 65 6.58 -5.41 3.98
C ALA A 65 6.39 -4.00 4.55
N ALA A 66 5.15 -3.59 4.80
CA ALA A 66 4.81 -2.33 5.45
C ALA A 66 5.05 -2.32 6.97
N GLY A 67 5.30 -3.51 7.57
CA GLY A 67 5.51 -3.66 9.00
C GLY A 67 4.24 -3.73 9.85
N PHE A 68 3.07 -3.94 9.23
CA PHE A 68 1.81 -4.15 9.95
C PHE A 68 1.68 -5.56 10.52
N ALA A 69 2.41 -6.52 9.95
CA ALA A 69 2.50 -7.89 10.44
C ALA A 69 3.96 -8.38 10.40
N SER A 70 4.30 -9.29 11.31
CA SER A 70 5.53 -10.08 11.20
C SER A 70 5.50 -10.97 9.97
N GLN A 71 6.67 -11.34 9.46
CA GLN A 71 6.81 -12.23 8.31
C GLN A 71 5.98 -13.52 8.47
N GLY A 72 5.21 -13.89 7.44
CA GLY A 72 4.31 -15.04 7.41
C GLY A 72 2.98 -14.86 8.15
N GLN A 73 2.72 -13.68 8.73
CA GLN A 73 1.50 -13.40 9.50
C GLN A 73 0.57 -12.38 8.81
N GLY A 74 0.91 -11.86 7.63
CA GLY A 74 0.13 -10.81 6.96
C GLY A 74 -1.31 -11.23 6.66
N TRP A 75 -1.51 -12.50 6.33
CA TRP A 75 -2.85 -13.05 6.07
C TRP A 75 -3.77 -13.04 7.31
N MET A 76 -3.22 -13.04 8.52
CA MET A 76 -4.03 -13.02 9.76
C MET A 76 -4.72 -11.67 9.97
N LEU A 77 -4.24 -10.61 9.31
CA LEU A 77 -4.87 -9.30 9.31
C LEU A 77 -6.11 -9.24 8.40
N ALA A 78 -6.42 -10.28 7.63
CA ALA A 78 -7.58 -10.33 6.74
C ALA A 78 -8.91 -10.48 7.48
N LYS A 79 -9.20 -9.53 8.38
CA LYS A 79 -10.41 -9.43 9.18
C LYS A 79 -11.03 -8.05 8.98
N PRO A 80 -12.37 -7.92 8.89
CA PRO A 80 -13.03 -6.64 8.67
C PRO A 80 -12.67 -5.56 9.69
N GLU A 81 -12.47 -5.94 10.95
CA GLU A 81 -12.09 -5.04 12.04
C GLU A 81 -10.61 -4.59 11.99
N VAL A 82 -9.79 -5.21 11.15
CA VAL A 82 -8.38 -4.85 10.97
C VAL A 82 -8.18 -4.11 9.65
N ILE A 83 -8.47 -4.73 8.51
CA ILE A 83 -8.19 -4.14 7.19
C ILE A 83 -9.43 -3.69 6.42
N GLY A 84 -10.63 -3.85 6.99
CA GLY A 84 -11.85 -3.31 6.39
C GLY A 84 -11.88 -1.78 6.44
N LEU A 85 -12.88 -1.19 5.79
CA LEU A 85 -13.01 0.27 5.65
C LEU A 85 -12.99 1.04 6.99
N ASN A 86 -13.58 0.45 8.04
CA ASN A 86 -13.61 1.00 9.40
C ASN A 86 -12.65 0.26 10.34
N GLY A 87 -11.71 -0.50 9.80
CA GLY A 87 -10.72 -1.26 10.55
C GLY A 87 -9.58 -0.38 11.07
N GLN A 88 -8.63 -1.03 11.75
CA GLN A 88 -7.43 -0.38 12.28
C GLN A 88 -6.52 0.20 11.17
N ILE A 89 -6.45 -0.48 10.02
CA ILE A 89 -5.63 -0.10 8.87
C ILE A 89 -6.48 -0.31 7.62
N PRO A 90 -7.39 0.60 7.28
CA PRO A 90 -8.18 0.51 6.05
C PRO A 90 -7.27 0.33 4.84
N VAL A 91 -7.52 -0.70 4.04
CA VAL A 91 -6.80 -0.96 2.79
C VAL A 91 -7.77 -1.12 1.64
N ALA A 92 -7.29 -0.95 0.40
CA ALA A 92 -8.05 -1.27 -0.80
C ALA A 92 -9.46 -0.65 -0.76
N THR A 93 -9.57 0.64 -0.44
CA THR A 93 -10.82 1.25 0.04
C THR A 93 -11.93 1.27 -1.01
N PHE A 94 -11.59 1.22 -2.30
CA PHE A 94 -12.54 1.00 -3.40
C PHE A 94 -12.52 -0.44 -3.96
N GLY A 95 -12.06 -1.40 -3.17
CA GLY A 95 -11.98 -2.81 -3.51
C GLY A 95 -10.64 -3.29 -4.09
N GLY A 96 -9.64 -2.39 -4.15
CA GLY A 96 -8.30 -2.70 -4.64
C GLY A 96 -8.26 -3.18 -6.09
N LEU A 97 -7.14 -3.77 -6.49
CA LEU A 97 -6.96 -4.38 -7.80
C LEU A 97 -7.91 -5.57 -7.99
N LYS A 98 -8.24 -6.27 -6.90
CA LYS A 98 -8.97 -7.53 -6.96
C LYS A 98 -10.44 -7.35 -7.35
N ALA A 99 -11.13 -6.35 -6.81
CA ALA A 99 -12.54 -6.11 -7.11
C ALA A 99 -12.74 -4.96 -8.13
N ARG A 100 -11.92 -3.90 -8.07
CA ARG A 100 -12.03 -2.75 -8.98
C ARG A 100 -11.46 -3.03 -10.37
N GLY A 101 -10.51 -3.95 -10.44
CA GLY A 101 -9.75 -4.30 -11.65
C GLY A 101 -8.31 -3.80 -11.61
N HIS A 102 -7.47 -4.45 -12.41
CA HIS A 102 -6.03 -4.19 -12.50
C HIS A 102 -5.62 -3.79 -13.93
N PRO A 103 -5.94 -2.57 -14.39
CA PRO A 103 -5.41 -2.05 -15.64
C PRO A 103 -3.94 -1.66 -15.41
N ILE A 104 -3.02 -2.60 -15.68
CA ILE A 104 -1.59 -2.59 -15.31
C ILE A 104 -1.00 -1.16 -15.27
N GLY A 105 -0.91 -0.47 -16.41
CA GLY A 105 -0.28 0.86 -16.50
C GLY A 105 -1.02 1.99 -15.78
N ALA A 106 -2.33 1.87 -15.59
CA ALA A 106 -3.14 2.85 -14.86
C ALA A 106 -3.20 2.56 -13.34
N THR A 107 -2.66 1.43 -12.89
CA THR A 107 -2.79 0.96 -11.51
C THR A 107 -2.02 1.85 -10.52
N GLY A 108 -0.89 2.44 -10.87
CA GLY A 108 -0.26 3.43 -9.98
C GLY A 108 -1.09 4.71 -9.85
N VAL A 109 -1.75 5.10 -10.94
CA VAL A 109 -2.45 6.40 -11.04
C VAL A 109 -3.76 6.39 -10.27
N TYR A 110 -4.61 5.36 -10.43
CA TYR A 110 -5.85 5.30 -9.68
C TYR A 110 -5.66 5.14 -8.16
N GLN A 111 -4.58 4.48 -7.69
CA GLN A 111 -4.22 4.48 -6.26
C GLN A 111 -4.01 5.92 -5.75
N ALA A 112 -3.32 6.76 -6.53
CA ALA A 112 -3.15 8.18 -6.18
C ALA A 112 -4.45 8.98 -6.26
N VAL A 113 -5.33 8.68 -7.22
CA VAL A 113 -6.67 9.30 -7.33
C VAL A 113 -7.52 8.93 -6.12
N GLU A 114 -7.58 7.65 -5.74
CA GLU A 114 -8.32 7.15 -4.57
C GLU A 114 -7.81 7.78 -3.29
N ALA A 115 -6.49 7.76 -3.06
CA ALA A 115 -5.89 8.41 -1.90
C ALA A 115 -6.23 9.91 -1.85
N THR A 116 -6.26 10.58 -3.01
CA THR A 116 -6.66 11.99 -3.09
C THR A 116 -8.13 12.20 -2.73
N LEU A 117 -9.04 11.32 -3.18
CA LEU A 117 -10.45 11.37 -2.80
C LEU A 117 -10.63 11.16 -1.29
N GLN A 118 -9.94 10.16 -0.71
CA GLN A 118 -9.96 9.91 0.73
C GLN A 118 -9.52 11.14 1.52
N LEU A 119 -8.36 11.72 1.17
CA LEU A 119 -7.77 12.88 1.85
C LEU A 119 -8.55 14.18 1.64
N ARG A 120 -9.49 14.23 0.69
CA ARG A 120 -10.37 15.38 0.49
C ARG A 120 -11.73 15.23 1.16
N GLY A 121 -12.06 14.05 1.69
CA GLY A 121 -13.42 13.77 2.16
C GLY A 121 -14.41 13.53 1.01
N GLU A 122 -13.92 13.13 -0.17
CA GLU A 122 -14.68 13.01 -1.43
C GLU A 122 -14.89 11.53 -1.85
N ALA A 123 -14.56 10.56 -0.98
CA ALA A 123 -14.63 9.13 -1.32
C ALA A 123 -16.04 8.50 -1.17
N GLY A 124 -17.06 9.30 -0.82
CA GLY A 124 -18.46 8.88 -0.78
C GLY A 124 -18.70 7.73 0.22
N PRO A 125 -19.35 6.62 -0.19
CA PRO A 125 -19.63 5.50 0.72
C PRO A 125 -18.37 4.76 1.19
N ASN A 126 -17.24 4.96 0.50
CA ASN A 126 -15.96 4.33 0.83
C ASN A 126 -15.05 5.25 1.65
N GLN A 127 -15.58 6.32 2.24
CA GLN A 127 -14.80 7.31 2.96
C GLN A 127 -14.20 6.75 4.26
N VAL A 128 -12.87 6.84 4.39
CA VAL A 128 -12.16 6.64 5.65
C VAL A 128 -12.36 7.88 6.52
N SER A 129 -12.88 7.66 7.74
CA SER A 129 -13.23 8.75 8.65
C SER A 129 -11.98 9.53 9.07
N GLY A 130 -11.99 10.86 8.86
CA GLY A 130 -10.94 11.74 9.33
C GLY A 130 -9.56 11.56 8.67
N ALA A 131 -9.48 10.93 7.49
CA ALA A 131 -8.22 10.65 6.83
C ALA A 131 -7.38 11.91 6.54
N ARG A 132 -6.11 11.90 6.97
CA ARG A 132 -5.13 12.98 6.82
C ARG A 132 -3.80 12.53 6.20
N LEU A 133 -3.45 11.27 6.34
CA LEU A 133 -2.22 10.63 5.86
C LEU A 133 -2.57 9.34 5.12
N GLY A 134 -2.19 9.26 3.84
CA GLY A 134 -2.39 8.08 3.00
C GLY A 134 -1.08 7.50 2.52
N LEU A 135 -0.94 6.18 2.59
CA LEU A 135 0.15 5.44 1.97
C LEU A 135 -0.36 4.74 0.71
N ILE A 136 0.37 4.85 -0.39
CA ILE A 136 0.08 4.08 -1.59
C ILE A 136 1.34 3.33 -2.05
N GLN A 137 1.20 2.08 -2.47
CA GLN A 137 2.30 1.30 -3.03
C GLN A 137 1.86 0.57 -4.30
N ASN A 138 2.60 0.80 -5.38
CA ASN A 138 2.44 0.07 -6.63
C ASN A 138 3.62 -0.88 -6.83
N LEU A 139 3.33 -2.12 -7.23
CA LEU A 139 4.33 -3.17 -7.42
C LEU A 139 4.38 -3.62 -8.88
N GLY A 140 5.59 -3.90 -9.37
CA GLY A 140 5.85 -4.51 -10.67
C GLY A 140 6.27 -5.97 -10.50
N GLY A 141 5.57 -6.88 -11.20
CA GLY A 141 5.78 -8.33 -11.06
C GLY A 141 5.58 -8.77 -9.62
N MET A 142 6.44 -9.67 -9.13
CA MET A 142 6.43 -10.12 -7.73
C MET A 142 7.22 -9.16 -6.84
N ALA A 143 6.87 -7.87 -6.86
CA ALA A 143 7.60 -6.80 -6.18
C ALA A 143 9.07 -6.65 -6.60
N ALA A 144 9.41 -6.93 -7.86
CA ALA A 144 10.75 -6.64 -8.40
C ALA A 144 10.97 -5.13 -8.61
N THR A 145 9.88 -4.38 -8.77
CA THR A 145 9.86 -2.92 -8.71
C THR A 145 8.80 -2.51 -7.71
N ALA A 146 9.09 -1.54 -6.86
CA ALA A 146 8.16 -0.98 -5.89
C ALA A 146 8.24 0.54 -5.89
N VAL A 147 7.09 1.19 -6.09
CA VAL A 147 6.94 2.64 -6.02
C VAL A 147 5.98 2.96 -4.89
N THR A 148 6.41 3.78 -3.94
CA THR A 148 5.61 4.18 -2.79
C THR A 148 5.54 5.69 -2.69
N HIS A 149 4.36 6.19 -2.35
CA HIS A 149 4.13 7.60 -2.05
C HIS A 149 3.39 7.75 -0.72
N VAL A 150 3.71 8.82 0.00
CA VAL A 150 2.96 9.30 1.16
C VAL A 150 2.26 10.60 0.77
N LEU A 151 0.94 10.63 0.94
CA LEU A 151 0.10 11.78 0.64
C LEU A 151 -0.50 12.35 1.93
N ALA A 152 -0.65 13.67 2.01
CA ALA A 152 -1.19 14.36 3.18
C ALA A 152 -2.07 15.56 2.82
N VAL A 153 -3.00 15.93 3.72
CA VAL A 153 -3.84 17.14 3.63
C VAL A 153 -3.66 18.13 4.77
#